data_AF-U6JK70-F1
#
_entry.id   AF-U6JK70-F1
#
_cell.length_a   1.000
_cell.length_b   1.000
_cell.length_c   1.000
_cell.angle_alpha   90.00
_cell.angle_beta   90.00
_cell.angle_gamma   90.00
#
_symmetry.space_group_name_H-M   'P 1'
#
loop_
_entity.id
_entity.type
_entity.pdbx_description
1 polymer ?
#
loop_
_entity_poly.entity_id
_entity_poly.type
_entity_poly.pdbx_seq_one_letter_code
_entity_poly.pdbx_strand_id
1 'polypeptide(L)'
;MEILPPDSRPQHEEVEWKLSPIMRVALKAVFSDTVEEFSMIHKAASCGASVLQTLPEGEEGVEKNSDTLIKELNRIFFETLVRFERCRQEDYIALPDGSFRKLNEEESNLRTFLEEVKRVIDIFQILEREIDVWGTFKSLRMHCDDKQAIVDMPLDLAKTIMDKDQMIKFMHEKIHQIEKHFENQRLLYDEVIRRLKHEWQEARQLSLMSYKYLKASYRQRADHYSIICDEETRALSDSAQNFRQRLNTEKRLINETSSSLFGELDLQANHLKYLQGLTRVEDLSSELDALTASLEKLRKDHENLKLEYAQCEQVVLDHKTAEEKRRLEEENNQKTLVAIFQVQAWWRAIMVMQGIKAKSKRRGGKQKKGKKA
;
A
#
# COMPACT_ATOMS: atom_id res chain seq x y z
N MET A 1 -36.30 16.21 -45.25
CA MET A 1 -35.90 17.61 -45.07
C MET A 1 -35.67 18.18 -46.45
N GLU A 2 -36.61 19.00 -46.88
CA GLU A 2 -36.60 19.69 -48.17
C GLU A 2 -35.43 20.66 -48.26
N ILE A 3 -34.77 20.66 -49.41
CA ILE A 3 -33.70 21.60 -49.76
C ILE A 3 -34.37 22.79 -50.45
N LEU A 4 -34.42 23.94 -49.77
CA LEU A 4 -34.83 25.22 -50.35
C LEU A 4 -33.65 25.84 -51.13
N PRO A 5 -33.88 26.46 -52.30
CA PRO A 5 -32.86 27.20 -53.04
C PRO A 5 -32.73 28.64 -52.50
N PRO A 6 -31.54 29.27 -52.56
CA PRO A 6 -31.36 30.65 -52.11
C PRO A 6 -31.80 31.66 -53.17
N ASP A 7 -32.53 32.65 -52.67
CA ASP A 7 -33.14 33.79 -53.34
C ASP A 7 -32.21 34.63 -54.23
N SER A 8 -32.83 35.02 -55.35
CA SER A 8 -32.64 36.22 -56.15
C SER A 8 -32.14 37.45 -55.40
N ARG A 9 -30.98 37.97 -55.81
CA ARG A 9 -30.57 39.36 -55.53
C ARG A 9 -31.23 40.30 -56.56
N PRO A 10 -31.89 41.40 -56.14
CA PRO A 10 -32.42 42.38 -57.07
C PRO A 10 -31.28 43.17 -57.72
N GLN A 11 -31.33 43.33 -59.04
CA GLN A 11 -30.51 44.27 -59.78
C GLN A 11 -30.95 45.69 -59.41
N HIS A 12 -30.06 46.46 -58.78
CA HIS A 12 -30.25 47.89 -58.61
C HIS A 12 -29.94 48.58 -59.94
N GLU A 13 -30.97 49.07 -60.62
CA GLU A 13 -30.83 50.06 -61.69
C GLU A 13 -30.34 51.38 -61.07
N GLU A 14 -29.10 51.78 -61.39
CA GLU A 14 -28.57 53.09 -61.05
C GLU A 14 -29.29 54.16 -61.88
N VAL A 15 -30.28 54.81 -61.28
CA VAL A 15 -30.94 55.99 -61.86
C VAL A 15 -29.96 57.17 -61.79
N GLU A 16 -29.40 57.54 -62.93
CA GLU A 16 -28.47 58.66 -63.06
C GLU A 16 -29.25 60.00 -63.07
N TRP A 17 -29.42 60.61 -61.88
CA TRP A 17 -30.14 61.88 -61.71
C TRP A 17 -29.35 63.07 -62.28
N LYS A 18 -29.58 63.41 -63.56
CA LYS A 18 -29.02 64.63 -64.17
C LYS A 18 -29.79 65.88 -63.72
N LEU A 19 -29.32 66.48 -62.63
CA LEU A 19 -29.84 67.77 -62.13
C LEU A 19 -29.65 68.89 -63.17
N SER A 20 -30.73 69.63 -63.45
CA SER A 20 -30.78 70.81 -64.33
C SER A 20 -29.81 71.91 -63.85
N PRO A 21 -29.17 72.70 -64.75
CA PRO A 21 -28.23 73.76 -64.37
C PRO A 21 -28.82 74.76 -63.36
N ILE A 22 -30.12 75.07 -63.44
CA ILE A 22 -30.80 75.96 -62.49
C ILE A 22 -30.91 75.29 -61.12
N MET A 23 -31.23 73.99 -61.06
CA MET A 23 -31.21 73.24 -59.80
C MET A 23 -29.80 73.12 -59.22
N ARG A 24 -28.75 73.06 -60.06
CA ARG A 24 -27.36 73.07 -59.57
C ARG A 24 -26.98 74.41 -58.96
N VAL A 25 -27.42 75.53 -59.55
CA VAL A 25 -27.19 76.88 -58.96
C VAL A 25 -28.01 77.05 -57.68
N ALA A 26 -29.26 76.59 -57.66
CA ALA A 26 -30.11 76.64 -56.46
C ALA A 26 -29.56 75.73 -55.34
N LEU A 27 -29.16 74.49 -55.66
CA LEU A 27 -28.51 73.59 -54.71
C LEU A 27 -27.17 74.15 -54.25
N LYS A 28 -26.40 74.81 -55.13
CA LYS A 28 -25.13 75.44 -54.74
C LYS A 28 -25.36 76.63 -53.82
N ALA A 29 -26.40 77.44 -54.04
CA ALA A 29 -26.78 78.52 -53.13
C ALA A 29 -27.26 77.96 -51.78
N VAL A 30 -28.17 76.99 -51.80
CA VAL A 30 -28.67 76.34 -50.57
C VAL A 30 -27.56 75.59 -49.82
N PHE A 31 -26.65 74.91 -50.52
CA PHE A 31 -25.50 74.26 -49.89
C PHE A 31 -24.45 75.25 -49.43
N SER A 32 -24.24 76.36 -50.13
CA SER A 32 -23.38 77.46 -49.68
C SER A 32 -23.91 78.04 -48.36
N ASP A 33 -25.20 78.38 -48.33
CA ASP A 33 -25.86 78.98 -47.17
C ASP A 33 -25.91 77.99 -46.01
N THR A 34 -26.25 76.72 -46.26
CA THR A 34 -26.24 75.68 -45.20
C THR A 34 -24.83 75.34 -44.73
N VAL A 35 -23.80 75.37 -45.59
CA VAL A 35 -22.41 75.16 -45.17
C VAL A 35 -21.90 76.36 -44.35
N GLU A 36 -22.31 77.58 -44.69
CA GLU A 36 -22.05 78.76 -43.85
C GLU A 36 -22.78 78.68 -42.51
N GLU A 37 -24.04 78.26 -42.50
CA GLU A 37 -24.81 78.00 -41.27
C GLU A 37 -24.16 76.88 -40.43
N PHE A 38 -23.74 75.78 -41.04
CA PHE A 38 -23.01 74.70 -40.34
C PHE A 38 -21.62 75.15 -39.87
N SER A 39 -20.94 76.03 -40.61
CA SER A 39 -19.68 76.64 -40.18
C SER A 39 -19.89 77.58 -38.99
N MET A 40 -20.99 78.34 -38.97
CA MET A 40 -21.39 79.15 -37.83
C MET A 40 -21.78 78.28 -36.63
N ILE A 41 -22.52 77.19 -36.83
CA ILE A 41 -22.87 76.22 -35.79
C ILE A 41 -21.62 75.49 -35.28
N HIS A 42 -20.69 75.09 -36.15
CA HIS A 42 -19.43 74.46 -35.77
C HIS A 42 -18.52 75.44 -35.02
N LYS A 43 -18.47 76.72 -35.42
CA LYS A 43 -17.77 77.77 -34.65
C LYS A 43 -18.44 78.00 -33.29
N ALA A 44 -19.77 78.00 -33.21
CA ALA A 44 -20.50 78.09 -31.94
C ALA A 44 -20.24 76.87 -31.03
N ALA A 45 -20.22 75.66 -31.60
CA ALA A 45 -19.93 74.41 -30.89
C ALA A 45 -18.45 74.31 -30.47
N SER A 46 -17.53 74.78 -31.32
CA SER A 46 -16.10 74.87 -31.04
C SER A 46 -15.78 75.86 -29.92
N CYS A 47 -16.54 76.95 -29.80
CA CYS A 47 -16.43 77.88 -28.67
C CYS A 47 -16.98 77.28 -27.36
N GLY A 48 -17.83 76.24 -27.42
CA GLY A 48 -18.31 75.48 -26.26
C GLY A 48 -17.42 74.32 -25.84
N ALA A 49 -16.60 73.77 -26.73
CA ALA A 49 -15.83 72.55 -26.48
C ALA A 49 -14.47 72.76 -25.77
N SER A 50 -13.92 73.98 -25.74
CA SER A 50 -12.67 74.27 -25.02
C SER A 50 -12.86 74.63 -23.54
N VAL A 51 -14.12 74.74 -23.06
CA VAL A 51 -14.45 75.12 -21.67
C VAL A 51 -14.80 73.89 -20.79
N LEU A 52 -14.67 72.66 -21.33
CA LEU A 52 -14.97 71.41 -20.59
C LEU A 52 -13.75 70.69 -19.98
N GLN A 53 -12.62 71.38 -19.84
CA GLN A 53 -11.50 70.94 -18.99
C GLN A 53 -11.02 72.10 -18.12
N THR A 54 -11.85 72.52 -17.17
CA THR A 54 -11.48 72.97 -15.80
C THR A 54 -12.73 73.59 -15.17
N LEU A 55 -13.51 72.77 -14.48
CA LEU A 55 -14.40 73.24 -13.42
C LEU A 55 -13.78 72.81 -12.09
N PRO A 56 -13.68 73.74 -11.14
CA PRO A 56 -14.33 73.57 -9.86
C PRO A 56 -15.51 74.54 -9.77
N GLU A 57 -16.66 73.93 -9.50
CA GLU A 57 -17.83 74.42 -8.76
C GLU A 57 -17.95 75.93 -8.52
N GLY A 58 -18.98 76.52 -9.14
CA GLY A 58 -19.46 77.85 -8.81
C GLY A 58 -20.59 78.25 -9.74
N GLU A 59 -21.79 78.34 -9.20
CA GLU A 59 -23.02 78.82 -9.84
C GLU A 59 -22.87 80.24 -10.42
N GLU A 60 -23.84 80.60 -11.27
CA GLU A 60 -24.08 81.92 -11.90
C GLU A 60 -23.39 82.22 -13.24
N GLY A 61 -24.18 82.20 -14.33
CA GLY A 61 -23.71 82.74 -15.61
C GLY A 61 -24.55 82.49 -16.86
N VAL A 62 -25.88 82.37 -16.77
CA VAL A 62 -26.73 82.25 -17.98
C VAL A 62 -26.94 83.60 -18.69
N GLU A 63 -26.67 84.73 -18.04
CA GLU A 63 -26.89 86.07 -18.62
C GLU A 63 -25.76 86.58 -19.55
N LYS A 64 -24.56 85.97 -19.54
CA LYS A 64 -23.43 86.47 -20.36
C LYS A 64 -23.52 86.10 -21.84
N ASN A 65 -24.31 85.09 -22.21
CA ASN A 65 -24.47 84.65 -23.60
C ASN A 65 -25.57 85.43 -24.35
N SER A 66 -26.55 86.02 -23.65
CA SER A 66 -27.53 86.92 -24.28
C SER A 66 -26.92 88.27 -24.64
N ASP A 67 -26.01 88.79 -23.81
CA ASP A 67 -25.34 90.07 -24.05
C ASP A 67 -24.38 90.03 -25.25
N THR A 68 -23.71 88.91 -25.51
CA THR A 68 -22.87 88.73 -26.69
C THR A 68 -23.68 88.61 -27.97
N LEU A 69 -24.83 87.93 -27.93
CA LEU A 69 -25.78 87.89 -29.05
C LEU A 69 -26.40 89.26 -29.35
N ILE A 70 -26.78 90.02 -28.32
CA ILE A 70 -27.30 91.39 -28.49
C ILE A 70 -26.21 92.32 -29.04
N LYS A 71 -24.94 92.15 -28.63
CA LYS A 71 -23.80 92.91 -29.18
C LYS A 71 -23.51 92.57 -30.64
N GLU A 72 -23.54 91.30 -31.03
CA GLU A 72 -23.40 90.89 -32.43
C GLU A 72 -24.60 91.35 -33.27
N LEU A 73 -25.83 91.24 -32.75
CA LEU A 73 -27.02 91.75 -33.44
C LEU A 73 -26.98 93.27 -33.61
N ASN A 74 -26.57 94.01 -32.58
CA ASN A 74 -26.35 95.46 -32.68
C ASN A 74 -25.21 95.78 -33.64
N ARG A 75 -24.12 95.02 -33.66
CA ARG A 75 -23.03 95.22 -34.63
C ARG A 75 -23.52 95.02 -36.05
N ILE A 76 -24.24 93.93 -36.33
CA ILE A 76 -24.85 93.66 -37.63
C ILE A 76 -25.85 94.78 -37.97
N PHE A 77 -26.69 95.21 -37.02
CA PHE A 77 -27.65 96.28 -37.24
C PHE A 77 -26.96 97.61 -37.57
N PHE A 78 -25.93 98.01 -36.82
CA PHE A 78 -25.14 99.22 -37.10
C PHE A 78 -24.34 99.11 -38.40
N GLU A 79 -23.77 97.95 -38.72
CA GLU A 79 -23.06 97.72 -39.97
C GLU A 79 -24.02 97.77 -41.17
N THR A 80 -25.25 97.28 -40.99
CA THR A 80 -26.34 97.38 -41.97
C THR A 80 -26.84 98.83 -42.08
N LEU A 81 -26.91 99.58 -40.97
CA LEU A 81 -27.30 100.99 -40.94
C LEU A 81 -26.25 101.88 -41.62
N VAL A 82 -24.97 101.62 -41.37
CA VAL A 82 -23.84 102.30 -42.05
C VAL A 82 -23.79 101.93 -43.53
N ARG A 83 -24.10 100.68 -43.90
CA ARG A 83 -24.28 100.30 -45.32
C ARG A 83 -25.47 101.03 -45.94
N PHE A 84 -26.59 101.13 -45.25
CA PHE A 84 -27.76 101.91 -45.70
C PHE A 84 -27.44 103.41 -45.82
N GLU A 85 -26.63 103.94 -44.92
CA GLU A 85 -26.18 105.33 -44.96
C GLU A 85 -25.19 105.59 -46.11
N ARG A 86 -24.28 104.65 -46.39
CA ARG A 86 -23.42 104.69 -47.59
C ARG A 86 -24.21 104.59 -48.88
N CYS A 87 -25.20 103.69 -48.96
CA CYS A 87 -26.10 103.61 -50.11
C CYS A 87 -26.98 104.87 -50.25
N ARG A 88 -27.20 105.65 -49.19
CA ARG A 88 -27.90 106.95 -49.24
C ARG A 88 -27.01 108.14 -49.61
N GLN A 89 -25.69 108.04 -49.44
CA GLN A 89 -24.73 109.09 -49.84
C GLN A 89 -24.61 109.26 -51.36
N GLU A 90 -25.15 108.32 -52.14
CA GLU A 90 -25.10 108.35 -53.61
C GLU A 90 -25.88 109.53 -54.22
N ASP A 91 -26.87 110.10 -53.52
CA ASP A 91 -27.76 111.14 -54.08
C ASP A 91 -27.71 112.52 -53.38
N TYR A 92 -26.72 112.82 -52.53
CA TYR A 92 -26.61 114.15 -51.91
C TYR A 92 -25.20 114.77 -52.02
N ILE A 93 -25.15 116.08 -52.30
CA ILE A 93 -23.94 116.91 -52.14
C ILE A 93 -24.09 117.71 -50.83
N ALA A 94 -23.08 117.63 -49.98
CA ALA A 94 -22.96 118.50 -48.81
C ALA A 94 -22.57 119.91 -49.28
N LEU A 95 -23.46 120.88 -49.09
CA LEU A 95 -23.15 122.29 -49.32
C LEU A 95 -22.34 122.83 -48.13
N PRO A 96 -21.50 123.86 -48.33
CA PRO A 96 -20.63 124.41 -47.28
C PRO A 96 -21.39 125.04 -46.10
N ASP A 97 -22.71 125.19 -46.21
CA ASP A 97 -23.62 125.64 -45.14
C ASP A 97 -24.16 124.50 -44.26
N GLY A 98 -23.74 123.25 -44.51
CA GLY A 98 -24.17 122.06 -43.77
C GLY A 98 -25.54 121.53 -44.20
N SER A 99 -26.16 122.09 -45.24
CA SER A 99 -27.38 121.56 -45.84
C SER A 99 -27.07 120.55 -46.95
N PHE A 100 -27.93 119.55 -47.11
CA PHE A 100 -27.79 118.53 -48.16
C PHE A 100 -28.81 118.78 -49.26
N ARG A 101 -28.33 118.93 -50.50
CA ARG A 101 -29.19 119.01 -51.69
C ARG A 101 -29.21 117.66 -52.39
N LYS A 102 -30.40 117.20 -52.77
CA LYS A 102 -30.58 116.00 -53.60
C LYS A 102 -30.01 116.28 -54.99
N LEU A 103 -29.06 115.45 -55.43
CA LEU A 103 -28.45 115.46 -56.76
C LEU A 103 -29.55 115.28 -57.83
N ASN A 104 -29.45 116.04 -58.92
CA ASN A 104 -30.32 115.82 -60.07
C ASN A 104 -29.94 114.49 -60.76
N GLU A 105 -30.84 113.83 -61.49
CA GLU A 105 -30.56 112.52 -62.12
C GLU A 105 -29.31 112.55 -63.02
N GLU A 106 -29.05 113.66 -63.71
CA GLU A 106 -27.85 113.85 -64.53
C GLU A 106 -26.56 113.92 -63.71
N GLU A 107 -26.61 114.48 -62.50
CA GLU A 107 -25.43 114.63 -61.62
C GLU A 107 -25.13 113.33 -60.85
N SER A 108 -26.16 112.56 -60.49
CA SER A 108 -25.99 111.21 -59.91
C SER A 108 -25.37 110.26 -60.93
N ASN A 109 -25.84 110.29 -62.19
CA ASN A 109 -25.23 109.54 -63.29
C ASN A 109 -23.77 109.95 -63.57
N LEU A 110 -23.44 111.24 -63.46
CA LEU A 110 -22.07 111.69 -63.61
C LEU A 110 -21.18 111.20 -62.46
N ARG A 111 -21.70 111.10 -61.24
CA ARG A 111 -20.96 110.64 -60.07
C ARG A 111 -20.69 109.14 -60.10
N THR A 112 -21.69 108.33 -60.49
CA THR A 112 -21.52 106.88 -60.70
C THR A 112 -20.55 106.61 -61.85
N PHE A 113 -20.67 107.36 -62.95
CA PHE A 113 -19.69 107.31 -64.05
C PHE A 113 -18.28 107.70 -63.58
N LEU A 114 -18.13 108.77 -62.80
CA LEU A 114 -16.84 109.18 -62.26
C LEU A 114 -16.26 108.17 -61.25
N GLU A 115 -17.10 107.47 -60.48
CA GLU A 115 -16.65 106.38 -59.62
C GLU A 115 -16.25 105.13 -60.40
N GLU A 116 -16.97 104.77 -61.46
CA GLU A 116 -16.58 103.69 -62.36
C GLU A 116 -15.28 104.05 -63.08
N VAL A 117 -15.17 105.27 -63.60
CA VAL A 117 -13.94 105.78 -64.21
C VAL A 117 -12.80 105.80 -63.19
N LYS A 118 -13.05 106.21 -61.94
CA LYS A 118 -12.05 106.16 -60.87
C LYS A 118 -11.63 104.73 -60.55
N ARG A 119 -12.55 103.77 -60.48
CA ARG A 119 -12.21 102.35 -60.29
C ARG A 119 -11.38 101.82 -61.47
N VAL A 120 -11.75 102.20 -62.69
CA VAL A 120 -11.01 101.82 -63.90
C VAL A 120 -9.62 102.46 -63.92
N ILE A 121 -9.49 103.73 -63.49
CA ILE A 121 -8.20 104.41 -63.33
C ILE A 121 -7.37 103.75 -62.22
N ASP A 122 -7.97 103.39 -61.09
CA ASP A 122 -7.27 102.71 -59.99
C ASP A 122 -6.78 101.32 -60.45
N ILE A 123 -7.59 100.59 -61.22
CA ILE A 123 -7.19 99.32 -61.86
C ILE A 123 -6.06 99.57 -62.86
N PHE A 124 -6.14 100.60 -63.70
CA PHE A 124 -5.07 100.94 -64.64
C PHE A 124 -3.79 101.39 -63.93
N GLN A 125 -3.87 102.10 -62.80
CA GLN A 125 -2.70 102.46 -62.00
C GLN A 125 -2.08 101.26 -61.30
N ILE A 126 -2.89 100.29 -60.88
CA ILE A 126 -2.39 99.01 -60.34
C ILE A 126 -1.68 98.24 -61.45
N LEU A 127 -2.28 98.15 -62.65
CA LEU A 127 -1.68 97.53 -63.83
C LEU A 127 -0.41 98.25 -64.29
N GLU A 128 -0.39 99.59 -64.28
CA GLU A 128 0.77 100.41 -64.64
C GLU A 128 1.93 100.15 -63.66
N ARG A 129 1.65 100.16 -62.35
CA ARG A 129 2.66 99.82 -61.32
C ARG A 129 3.13 98.37 -61.44
N GLU A 130 2.25 97.45 -61.79
CA GLU A 130 2.59 96.04 -61.99
C GLU A 130 3.48 95.83 -63.22
N ILE A 131 3.18 96.53 -64.32
CA ILE A 131 3.99 96.55 -65.54
C ILE A 131 5.36 97.18 -65.28
N ASP A 132 5.42 98.29 -64.53
CA ASP A 132 6.67 99.01 -64.24
C ASP A 132 7.59 98.25 -63.28
N VAL A 133 7.03 97.59 -62.26
CA VAL A 133 7.84 96.93 -61.22
C VAL A 133 8.23 95.51 -61.61
N TRP A 134 7.34 94.74 -62.23
CA TRP A 134 7.56 93.32 -62.50
C TRP A 134 7.74 93.02 -64.00
N GLY A 135 7.21 93.86 -64.89
CA GLY A 135 7.13 93.57 -66.32
C GLY A 135 5.99 92.61 -66.63
N THR A 136 5.21 92.90 -67.66
CA THR A 136 3.96 92.20 -68.01
C THR A 136 4.14 90.68 -68.11
N PHE A 137 5.31 90.23 -68.59
CA PHE A 137 5.62 88.81 -68.75
C PHE A 137 5.96 88.06 -67.44
N LYS A 138 6.54 88.72 -66.42
CA LYS A 138 6.85 88.06 -65.14
C LYS A 138 5.61 87.94 -64.27
N SER A 139 4.75 88.95 -64.23
CA SER A 139 3.46 88.86 -63.52
C SER A 139 2.58 87.77 -64.13
N LEU A 140 2.50 87.68 -65.46
CA LEU A 140 1.76 86.60 -66.12
C LEU A 140 2.36 85.22 -65.82
N ARG A 141 3.70 85.12 -65.74
CA ARG A 141 4.38 83.86 -65.38
C ARG A 141 4.09 83.46 -63.93
N MET A 142 4.23 84.36 -62.97
CA MET A 142 3.88 84.06 -61.57
C MET A 142 2.40 83.69 -61.44
N HIS A 143 1.51 84.37 -62.16
CA HIS A 143 0.09 84.05 -62.11
C HIS A 143 -0.24 82.69 -62.78
N CYS A 144 0.52 82.29 -63.80
CA CYS A 144 0.47 80.94 -64.36
C CYS A 144 1.06 79.89 -63.40
N ASP A 145 2.18 80.19 -62.75
CA ASP A 145 2.82 79.30 -61.77
C ASP A 145 1.93 79.12 -60.52
N ASP A 146 1.27 80.17 -60.05
CA ASP A 146 0.28 80.12 -58.96
C ASP A 146 -0.95 79.31 -59.36
N LYS A 147 -1.47 79.52 -60.58
CA LYS A 147 -2.58 78.70 -61.09
C LYS A 147 -2.17 77.25 -61.29
N GLN A 148 -0.93 76.99 -61.71
CA GLN A 148 -0.38 75.65 -61.82
C GLN A 148 -0.23 75.00 -60.44
N ALA A 149 0.27 75.73 -59.44
CA ALA A 149 0.38 75.25 -58.05
C ALA A 149 -1.00 74.95 -57.43
N ILE A 150 -2.03 75.76 -57.74
CA ILE A 150 -3.42 75.51 -57.33
C ILE A 150 -3.97 74.22 -57.97
N VAL A 151 -3.49 73.83 -59.15
CA VAL A 151 -3.85 72.57 -59.82
C VAL A 151 -3.00 71.39 -59.35
N ASP A 152 -1.72 71.61 -59.07
CA ASP A 152 -0.79 70.57 -58.61
C ASP A 152 -1.09 70.13 -57.17
N MET A 153 -1.54 71.03 -56.30
CA MET A 153 -1.91 70.71 -54.91
C MET A 153 -3.02 69.63 -54.81
N PRO A 154 -4.18 69.72 -55.51
CA PRO A 154 -5.18 68.67 -55.49
C PRO A 154 -4.71 67.39 -56.20
N LEU A 155 -3.79 67.47 -57.17
CA LEU A 155 -3.15 66.32 -57.80
C LEU A 155 -2.26 65.54 -56.82
N ASP A 156 -1.41 66.22 -56.07
CA ASP A 156 -0.58 65.63 -55.01
C ASP A 156 -1.44 65.10 -53.85
N LEU A 157 -2.51 65.82 -53.50
CA LEU A 157 -3.48 65.34 -52.52
C LEU A 157 -4.18 64.07 -53.01
N ALA A 158 -4.63 64.03 -54.27
CA ALA A 158 -5.25 62.83 -54.84
C ALA A 158 -4.26 61.65 -54.87
N LYS A 159 -2.99 61.90 -55.22
CA LYS A 159 -1.94 60.87 -55.22
C LYS A 159 -1.68 60.32 -53.82
N THR A 160 -1.52 61.19 -52.82
CA THR A 160 -1.32 60.77 -51.42
C THR A 160 -2.55 60.06 -50.84
N ILE A 161 -3.77 60.45 -51.23
CA ILE A 161 -5.00 59.73 -50.87
C ILE A 161 -4.97 58.33 -51.49
N MET A 162 -4.64 58.19 -52.78
CA MET A 162 -4.55 56.88 -53.43
C MET A 162 -3.51 55.98 -52.77
N ASP A 163 -2.32 56.50 -52.44
CA ASP A 163 -1.27 55.73 -51.77
C ASP A 163 -1.71 55.27 -50.37
N LYS A 164 -2.40 56.16 -49.61
CA LYS A 164 -2.98 55.80 -48.31
C LYS A 164 -4.08 54.76 -48.45
N ASP A 165 -4.93 54.86 -49.46
CA ASP A 165 -5.99 53.89 -49.74
C ASP A 165 -5.42 52.51 -50.09
N GLN A 166 -4.34 52.47 -50.87
CA GLN A 166 -3.61 51.23 -51.16
C GLN A 166 -3.00 50.64 -49.88
N MET A 167 -2.39 51.46 -49.04
CA MET A 167 -1.85 51.02 -47.75
C MET A 167 -2.95 50.50 -46.82
N ILE A 168 -4.10 51.18 -46.75
CA ILE A 168 -5.26 50.74 -45.97
C ILE A 168 -5.75 49.38 -46.48
N LYS A 169 -5.89 49.19 -47.80
CA LYS A 169 -6.28 47.90 -48.39
C LYS A 169 -5.29 46.79 -48.04
N PHE A 170 -4.00 47.07 -48.16
CA PHE A 170 -2.93 46.12 -47.78
C PHE A 170 -3.01 45.74 -46.30
N MET A 171 -3.18 46.72 -45.42
CA MET A 171 -3.31 46.48 -43.97
C MET A 171 -4.56 45.68 -43.63
N HIS A 172 -5.70 45.95 -44.27
CA HIS A 172 -6.92 45.16 -44.11
C HIS A 172 -6.72 43.71 -44.55
N GLU A 173 -6.05 43.48 -45.68
CA GLU A 173 -5.74 42.12 -46.13
C GLU A 173 -4.78 41.40 -45.15
N LYS A 174 -3.81 42.11 -44.58
CA LYS A 174 -2.92 41.56 -43.55
C LYS A 174 -3.66 41.22 -42.26
N ILE A 175 -4.55 42.09 -41.79
CA ILE A 175 -5.41 41.82 -40.63
C ILE A 175 -6.24 40.56 -40.90
N HIS A 176 -6.88 40.46 -42.07
CA HIS A 176 -7.69 39.30 -42.43
C HIS A 176 -6.88 38.00 -42.51
N GLN A 177 -5.66 38.05 -43.07
CA GLN A 177 -4.74 36.90 -43.10
C GLN A 177 -4.36 36.44 -41.68
N ILE A 178 -4.10 37.38 -40.77
CA ILE A 178 -3.76 37.11 -39.37
C ILE A 178 -4.96 36.52 -38.63
N GLU A 179 -6.16 37.08 -38.79
CA GLU A 179 -7.40 36.54 -38.21
C GLU A 179 -7.66 35.10 -38.65
N LYS A 180 -7.54 34.83 -39.96
CA LYS A 180 -7.69 33.47 -40.50
C LYS A 180 -6.64 32.51 -39.94
N HIS A 181 -5.39 32.97 -39.78
CA HIS A 181 -4.33 32.16 -39.17
C HIS A 181 -4.65 31.82 -37.71
N PHE A 182 -5.11 32.79 -36.92
CA PHE A 182 -5.51 32.55 -35.53
C PHE A 182 -6.72 31.63 -35.40
N GLU A 183 -7.71 31.74 -36.31
CA GLU A 183 -8.84 30.81 -36.34
C GLU A 183 -8.38 29.37 -36.63
N ASN A 184 -7.48 29.19 -37.61
CA ASN A 184 -6.90 27.88 -37.91
C ASN A 184 -6.11 27.31 -36.71
N GLN A 185 -5.34 28.15 -36.01
CA GLN A 185 -4.64 27.73 -34.79
C GLN A 185 -5.62 27.33 -33.69
N ARG A 186 -6.71 28.08 -33.51
CA ARG A 186 -7.75 27.76 -32.53
C ARG A 186 -8.38 26.39 -32.82
N LEU A 187 -8.73 26.12 -34.08
CA LEU A 187 -9.27 24.83 -34.49
C LEU A 187 -8.28 23.67 -34.25
N LEU A 188 -6.99 23.88 -34.52
CA LEU A 188 -5.95 22.90 -34.22
C LEU A 188 -5.84 22.63 -32.71
N TYR A 189 -5.86 23.67 -31.87
CA TYR A 189 -5.82 23.50 -30.42
C TYR A 189 -7.08 22.80 -29.90
N ASP A 190 -8.26 23.13 -30.40
CA ASP A 190 -9.50 22.45 -30.03
C ASP A 190 -9.47 20.96 -30.40
N GLU A 191 -8.87 20.62 -31.54
CA GLU A 191 -8.67 19.23 -31.94
C GLU A 191 -7.66 18.49 -31.05
N VAL A 192 -6.55 19.14 -30.70
CA VAL A 192 -5.56 18.57 -29.75
C VAL A 192 -6.19 18.36 -28.37
N ILE A 193 -6.95 19.34 -27.86
CA ILE A 193 -7.65 19.21 -26.58
C ILE A 193 -8.64 18.05 -26.61
N ARG A 194 -9.39 17.88 -27.71
CA ARG A 194 -10.33 16.77 -27.88
C ARG A 194 -9.61 15.41 -27.87
N ARG A 195 -8.50 15.29 -28.60
CA ARG A 195 -7.67 14.06 -28.64
C ARG A 195 -7.09 13.74 -27.27
N LEU A 196 -6.45 14.71 -26.61
CA LEU A 196 -5.87 14.52 -25.28
C LEU A 196 -6.94 14.15 -24.23
N LYS A 197 -8.14 14.72 -24.33
CA LYS A 197 -9.26 14.35 -23.46
C LYS A 197 -9.69 12.89 -23.67
N HIS A 198 -9.73 12.42 -24.92
CA HIS A 198 -10.03 11.02 -25.24
C HIS A 198 -8.95 10.08 -24.70
N GLU A 199 -7.68 10.36 -25.01
CA GLU A 199 -6.53 9.57 -24.54
C GLU A 199 -6.49 9.49 -23.01
N TRP A 200 -6.76 10.59 -22.32
CA TRP A 200 -6.84 10.61 -20.86
C TRP A 200 -8.00 9.77 -20.32
N GLN A 201 -9.17 9.82 -20.97
CA GLN A 201 -10.31 8.99 -20.58
C GLN A 201 -10.02 7.49 -20.79
N GLU A 202 -9.40 7.13 -21.90
CA GLU A 202 -8.97 5.75 -22.19
C GLU A 202 -7.94 5.26 -21.17
N ALA A 203 -6.89 6.04 -20.90
CA ALA A 203 -5.88 5.72 -19.90
C ALA A 203 -6.50 5.55 -18.51
N ARG A 204 -7.46 6.41 -18.14
CA ARG A 204 -8.20 6.28 -16.89
C ARG A 204 -9.01 4.98 -16.83
N GLN A 205 -9.76 4.64 -17.87
CA GLN A 205 -10.52 3.38 -17.90
C GLN A 205 -9.61 2.16 -17.87
N LEU A 206 -8.51 2.19 -18.62
CA LEU A 206 -7.51 1.12 -18.62
C LEU A 206 -6.91 0.93 -17.22
N SER A 207 -6.49 2.01 -16.56
CA SER A 207 -5.95 1.94 -15.19
C SER A 207 -6.96 1.35 -14.18
N LEU A 208 -8.24 1.70 -14.31
CA LEU A 208 -9.31 1.18 -13.46
C LEU A 208 -9.54 -0.32 -13.70
N MET A 209 -9.52 -0.75 -14.96
CA MET A 209 -9.64 -2.16 -15.32
C MET A 209 -8.42 -2.97 -14.87
N SER A 210 -7.20 -2.46 -15.08
CA SER A 210 -5.96 -3.08 -14.60
C SER A 210 -5.96 -3.23 -13.08
N TYR A 211 -6.40 -2.20 -12.34
CA TYR A 211 -6.54 -2.28 -10.88
C TYR A 211 -7.55 -3.36 -10.46
N LYS A 212 -8.74 -3.40 -11.09
CA LYS A 212 -9.76 -4.42 -10.81
C LYS A 212 -9.25 -5.84 -11.08
N TYR A 213 -8.59 -6.04 -12.23
CA TYR A 213 -8.00 -7.31 -12.61
C TYR A 213 -6.93 -7.76 -11.62
N LEU A 214 -6.01 -6.85 -11.28
CA LEU A 214 -4.93 -7.14 -10.34
C LEU A 214 -5.49 -7.49 -8.95
N LYS A 215 -6.48 -6.74 -8.47
CA LYS A 215 -7.19 -7.02 -7.22
C LYS A 215 -7.87 -8.39 -7.24
N ALA A 216 -8.54 -8.75 -8.34
CA ALA A 216 -9.16 -10.07 -8.49
C ALA A 216 -8.12 -11.20 -8.52
N SER A 217 -7.00 -11.01 -9.23
CA SER A 217 -5.89 -11.98 -9.29
C SER A 217 -5.25 -12.21 -7.91
N TYR A 218 -5.05 -11.15 -7.12
CA TYR A 218 -4.52 -11.29 -5.76
C TYR A 218 -5.52 -11.96 -4.81
N ARG A 219 -6.83 -11.66 -4.94
CA ARG A 219 -7.86 -12.37 -4.17
C ARG A 219 -7.87 -13.86 -4.49
N GLN A 220 -7.90 -14.23 -5.76
CA GLN A 220 -7.86 -15.63 -6.17
C GLN A 220 -6.61 -16.35 -5.65
N ARG A 221 -5.43 -15.70 -5.69
CA ARG A 221 -4.21 -16.25 -5.11
C ARG A 221 -4.33 -16.42 -3.59
N ALA A 222 -4.84 -15.42 -2.88
CA ALA A 222 -5.05 -15.50 -1.44
C ALA A 222 -6.03 -16.62 -1.07
N ASP A 223 -7.14 -16.75 -1.79
CA ASP A 223 -8.13 -17.81 -1.60
C ASP A 223 -7.51 -19.19 -1.82
N HIS A 224 -6.72 -19.35 -2.89
CA HIS A 224 -5.99 -20.60 -3.17
C HIS A 224 -4.98 -20.94 -2.07
N TYR A 225 -4.21 -19.96 -1.58
CA TYR A 225 -3.30 -20.18 -0.45
C TYR A 225 -4.05 -20.53 0.84
N SER A 226 -5.21 -19.89 1.09
CA SER A 226 -6.06 -20.23 2.24
C SER A 226 -6.51 -21.69 2.18
N ILE A 227 -6.96 -22.15 1.01
CA ILE A 227 -7.39 -23.54 0.81
C ILE A 227 -6.24 -24.51 1.09
N ILE A 228 -5.03 -24.24 0.56
CA ILE A 228 -3.85 -25.07 0.82
C ILE A 228 -3.55 -25.13 2.32
N CYS A 229 -3.53 -23.98 3.00
CA CYS A 229 -3.29 -23.95 4.44
C CYS A 229 -4.36 -24.72 5.22
N ASP A 230 -5.63 -24.62 4.82
CA ASP A 230 -6.74 -25.37 5.43
C ASP A 230 -6.62 -26.88 5.19
N GLU A 231 -6.09 -27.31 4.04
CA GLU A 231 -5.81 -28.71 3.74
C GLU A 231 -4.62 -29.26 4.55
N GLU A 232 -3.52 -28.51 4.62
CA GLU A 232 -2.34 -28.88 5.40
C GLU A 232 -2.65 -28.95 6.90
N THR A 233 -3.40 -27.99 7.43
CA THR A 233 -3.84 -27.99 8.83
C THR A 233 -4.79 -29.15 9.14
N ARG A 234 -5.72 -29.48 8.24
CA ARG A 234 -6.56 -30.69 8.35
C ARG A 234 -5.72 -31.96 8.36
N ALA A 235 -4.78 -32.11 7.41
CA ALA A 235 -3.91 -33.28 7.35
C ALA A 235 -3.04 -33.45 8.62
N LEU A 236 -2.51 -32.35 9.16
CA LEU A 236 -1.78 -32.35 10.43
C LEU A 236 -2.68 -32.72 11.62
N SER A 237 -3.91 -32.20 11.66
CA SER A 237 -4.90 -32.53 12.69
C SER A 237 -5.27 -34.02 12.65
N ASP A 238 -5.51 -34.57 11.47
CA ASP A 238 -5.82 -36.00 11.28
C ASP A 238 -4.64 -36.88 11.71
N SER A 239 -3.41 -36.48 11.36
CA SER A 239 -2.19 -37.16 11.80
C SER A 239 -2.05 -37.14 13.33
N ALA A 240 -2.27 -35.98 13.97
CA ALA A 240 -2.24 -35.85 15.42
C ALA A 240 -3.32 -36.71 16.11
N GLN A 241 -4.53 -36.78 15.53
CA GLN A 241 -5.59 -37.65 16.02
C GLN A 241 -5.20 -39.14 15.88
N ASN A 242 -4.61 -39.54 14.76
CA ASN A 242 -4.11 -40.90 14.55
C ASN A 242 -3.02 -41.27 15.56
N PHE A 243 -2.06 -40.39 15.84
CA PHE A 243 -1.05 -40.61 16.89
C PHE A 243 -1.69 -40.74 18.27
N ARG A 244 -2.67 -39.91 18.59
CA ARG A 244 -3.40 -40.00 19.87
C ARG A 244 -4.13 -41.34 20.01
N GLN A 245 -4.76 -41.83 18.95
CA GLN A 245 -5.40 -43.14 18.93
C GLN A 245 -4.37 -44.26 19.14
N ARG A 246 -3.24 -44.25 18.42
CA ARG A 246 -2.15 -45.23 18.60
C ARG A 246 -1.60 -45.25 20.01
N LEU A 247 -1.35 -44.08 20.59
CA LEU A 247 -0.85 -43.95 21.95
C LEU A 247 -1.86 -44.50 22.97
N ASN A 248 -3.16 -44.26 22.77
CA ASN A 248 -4.20 -44.85 23.61
C ASN A 248 -4.27 -46.39 23.47
N THR A 249 -4.11 -46.92 22.26
CA THR A 249 -4.05 -48.37 22.04
C THR A 249 -2.82 -48.99 22.70
N GLU A 250 -1.64 -48.37 22.59
CA GLU A 250 -0.42 -48.81 23.26
C GLU A 250 -0.57 -48.79 24.78
N LYS A 251 -1.11 -47.71 25.34
CA LYS A 251 -1.39 -47.63 26.79
C LYS A 251 -2.29 -48.77 27.25
N ARG A 252 -3.33 -49.09 26.47
CA ARG A 252 -4.22 -50.21 26.77
C ARG A 252 -3.48 -51.55 26.72
N LEU A 253 -2.70 -51.80 25.67
CA LEU A 253 -1.91 -53.02 25.53
C LEU A 253 -0.87 -53.17 26.65
N ILE A 254 -0.21 -52.09 27.05
CA ILE A 254 0.74 -52.08 28.18
C ILE A 254 0.02 -52.46 29.47
N ASN A 255 -1.17 -51.90 29.73
CA ASN A 255 -1.95 -52.23 30.92
C ASN A 255 -2.40 -53.70 30.92
N GLU A 256 -2.88 -54.21 29.79
CA GLU A 256 -3.28 -55.61 29.61
C GLU A 256 -2.09 -56.55 29.82
N THR A 257 -0.95 -56.27 29.19
CA THR A 257 0.29 -57.03 29.32
C THR A 257 0.80 -57.01 30.76
N SER A 258 0.82 -55.84 31.40
CA SER A 258 1.27 -55.69 32.79
C SER A 258 0.37 -56.50 33.72
N SER A 259 -0.95 -56.45 33.52
CA SER A 259 -1.90 -57.21 34.34
C SER A 259 -1.70 -58.72 34.18
N SER A 260 -1.45 -59.19 32.95
CA SER A 260 -1.12 -60.60 32.69
C SER A 260 0.17 -61.03 33.39
N LEU A 261 1.24 -60.24 33.25
CA LEU A 261 2.54 -60.53 33.87
C LEU A 261 2.46 -60.51 35.40
N PHE A 262 1.72 -59.57 35.99
CA PHE A 262 1.51 -59.55 37.44
C PHE A 262 0.71 -60.78 37.91
N GLY A 263 -0.32 -61.20 37.14
CA GLY A 263 -1.05 -62.43 37.45
C GLY A 263 -0.18 -63.69 37.39
N GLU A 264 0.72 -63.80 36.41
CA GLU A 264 1.70 -64.89 36.33
C GLU A 264 2.71 -64.84 37.49
N LEU A 265 3.21 -63.64 37.82
CA LEU A 265 4.12 -63.45 38.94
C LEU A 265 3.48 -63.87 40.26
N ASP A 266 2.22 -63.50 40.49
CA ASP A 266 1.46 -63.91 41.68
C ASP A 266 1.27 -65.43 41.73
N LEU A 267 0.97 -66.07 40.59
CA LEU A 267 0.88 -67.54 40.51
C LEU A 267 2.21 -68.21 40.89
N GLN A 268 3.33 -67.72 40.36
CA GLN A 268 4.66 -68.23 40.69
C GLN A 268 5.04 -67.98 42.15
N ALA A 269 4.72 -66.81 42.68
CA ALA A 269 4.92 -66.49 44.09
C ALA A 269 4.12 -67.43 45.01
N ASN A 270 2.88 -67.73 44.65
CA ASN A 270 2.05 -68.70 45.37
C ASN A 270 2.59 -70.13 45.25
N HIS A 271 3.07 -70.53 44.07
CA HIS A 271 3.72 -71.83 43.88
C HIS A 271 4.99 -71.96 44.74
N LEU A 272 5.82 -70.91 44.80
CA LEU A 272 7.01 -70.87 45.64
C LEU A 272 6.63 -70.96 47.12
N LYS A 273 5.62 -70.22 47.58
CA LYS A 273 5.10 -70.33 48.96
C LYS A 273 4.60 -71.75 49.28
N TYR A 274 3.93 -72.39 48.33
CA TYR A 274 3.48 -73.78 48.50
C TYR A 274 4.67 -74.76 48.61
N LEU A 275 5.70 -74.61 47.76
CA LEU A 275 6.92 -75.41 47.84
C LEU A 275 7.71 -75.15 49.14
N GLN A 276 7.76 -73.91 49.62
CA GLN A 276 8.35 -73.60 50.94
C GLN A 276 7.54 -74.21 52.09
N GLY A 277 6.22 -74.30 51.96
CA GLY A 277 5.35 -74.97 52.93
C GLY A 277 5.47 -76.50 52.92
N LEU A 278 6.11 -77.09 51.91
CA LEU A 278 6.42 -78.52 51.85
C LEU A 278 7.64 -78.82 52.73
N THR A 279 7.45 -78.81 54.06
CA THR A 279 8.44 -79.26 55.05
C THR A 279 8.71 -80.76 54.96
N ARG A 280 7.95 -81.51 54.15
CA ARG A 280 8.04 -82.96 54.02
C ARG A 280 9.46 -83.48 53.78
N VAL A 281 10.30 -82.73 53.06
CA VAL A 281 11.70 -83.12 52.86
C VAL A 281 12.53 -82.93 54.13
N GLU A 282 12.34 -81.83 54.85
CA GLU A 282 12.98 -81.57 56.14
C GLU A 282 12.49 -82.55 57.22
N ASP A 283 11.18 -82.83 57.25
CA ASP A 283 10.55 -83.79 58.15
C ASP A 283 11.08 -85.21 57.89
N LEU A 284 11.11 -85.66 56.62
CA LEU A 284 11.66 -86.96 56.25
C LEU A 284 13.17 -87.06 56.51
N SER A 285 13.92 -85.96 56.31
CA SER A 285 15.35 -85.93 56.64
C SER A 285 15.55 -86.08 58.14
N SER A 286 14.78 -85.35 58.96
CA SER A 286 14.82 -85.44 60.41
C SER A 286 14.43 -86.84 60.92
N GLU A 287 13.40 -87.46 60.34
CA GLU A 287 13.03 -88.84 60.65
C GLU A 287 14.14 -89.83 60.27
N LEU A 288 14.79 -89.64 59.12
CA LEU A 288 15.90 -90.48 58.67
C LEU A 288 17.14 -90.32 59.58
N ASP A 289 17.45 -89.10 60.01
CA ASP A 289 18.50 -88.81 60.98
C ASP A 289 18.19 -89.46 62.35
N ALA A 290 16.94 -89.42 62.79
CA ALA A 290 16.52 -90.11 64.02
C ALA A 290 16.63 -91.64 63.90
N LEU A 291 16.21 -92.22 62.76
CA LEU A 291 16.30 -93.66 62.47
C LEU A 291 17.75 -94.13 62.38
N THR A 292 18.62 -93.38 61.71
CA THR A 292 20.06 -93.68 61.62
C THR A 292 20.72 -93.61 62.99
N ALA A 293 20.45 -92.58 63.79
CA ALA A 293 20.93 -92.50 65.17
C ALA A 293 20.43 -93.68 66.04
N SER A 294 19.16 -94.08 65.88
CA SER A 294 18.59 -95.25 66.56
C SER A 294 19.28 -96.56 66.12
N LEU A 295 19.57 -96.72 64.83
CA LEU A 295 20.29 -97.89 64.30
C LEU A 295 21.72 -97.94 64.80
N GLU A 296 22.42 -96.81 64.86
CA GLU A 296 23.77 -96.74 65.42
C GLU A 296 23.78 -97.10 66.91
N LYS A 297 22.79 -96.63 67.67
CA LYS A 297 22.61 -97.01 69.07
C LYS A 297 22.38 -98.52 69.20
N LEU A 298 21.47 -99.08 68.41
CA LEU A 298 21.18 -100.52 68.43
C LEU A 298 22.39 -101.36 68.00
N ARG A 299 23.20 -100.88 67.05
CA ARG A 299 24.47 -101.51 66.68
C ARG A 299 25.45 -101.53 67.85
N LYS A 300 25.62 -100.40 68.55
CA LYS A 300 26.46 -100.32 69.76
C LYS A 300 25.95 -101.26 70.86
N ASP A 301 24.65 -101.29 71.10
CA ASP A 301 24.03 -102.18 72.09
C ASP A 301 24.25 -103.66 71.70
N HIS A 302 24.17 -104.00 70.42
CA HIS A 302 24.44 -105.36 69.93
C HIS A 302 25.92 -105.74 70.03
N GLU A 303 26.84 -104.82 69.76
CA GLU A 303 28.29 -105.03 69.97
C GLU A 303 28.62 -105.24 71.44
N ASN A 304 28.03 -104.45 72.34
CA ASN A 304 28.16 -104.63 73.79
C ASN A 304 27.60 -105.99 74.23
N LEU A 305 26.43 -106.37 73.73
CA LEU A 305 25.82 -107.67 74.06
C LEU A 305 26.67 -108.85 73.55
N LYS A 306 27.27 -108.72 72.36
CA LYS A 306 28.25 -109.72 71.86
C LYS A 306 29.44 -109.86 72.80
N LEU A 307 29.97 -108.77 73.32
CA LEU A 307 31.05 -108.80 74.31
C LEU A 307 30.61 -109.49 75.61
N GLU A 308 29.42 -109.19 76.12
CA GLU A 308 28.86 -109.84 77.32
C GLU A 308 28.63 -111.35 77.12
N TYR A 309 28.11 -111.76 75.96
CA TYR A 309 27.96 -113.18 75.63
C TYR A 309 29.30 -113.88 75.50
N ALA A 310 30.30 -113.25 74.86
CA ALA A 310 31.65 -113.81 74.78
C ALA A 310 32.28 -113.98 76.18
N GLN A 311 32.08 -113.03 77.09
CA GLN A 311 32.52 -113.15 78.48
C GLN A 311 31.79 -114.29 79.22
N CYS A 312 30.47 -114.42 79.04
CA CYS A 312 29.71 -115.53 79.62
C CYS A 312 30.15 -116.89 79.07
N GLU A 313 30.36 -117.00 77.75
CA GLU A 313 30.87 -118.22 77.12
C GLU A 313 32.26 -118.58 77.64
N GLN A 314 33.15 -117.60 77.82
CA GLN A 314 34.46 -117.82 78.41
C GLN A 314 34.35 -118.39 79.82
N VAL A 315 33.45 -117.86 80.66
CA VAL A 315 33.20 -118.41 82.00
C VAL A 315 32.67 -119.85 81.94
N VAL A 316 31.79 -120.16 80.99
CA VAL A 316 31.28 -121.54 80.80
C VAL A 316 32.39 -122.48 80.34
N LEU A 317 33.26 -122.05 79.43
CA LEU A 317 34.42 -122.82 78.98
C LEU A 317 35.42 -123.05 80.12
N ASP A 318 35.69 -122.03 80.94
CA ASP A 318 36.56 -122.13 82.11
C ASP A 318 35.98 -123.11 83.16
N HIS A 319 34.66 -123.11 83.36
CA HIS A 319 34.01 -124.11 84.22
C HIS A 319 34.11 -125.53 83.66
N LYS A 320 33.87 -125.73 82.35
CA LYS A 320 33.99 -127.04 81.70
C LYS A 320 35.42 -127.58 81.76
N THR A 321 36.42 -126.74 81.50
CA THR A 321 37.83 -127.14 81.58
C THR A 321 38.27 -127.45 83.01
N ALA A 322 37.75 -126.72 84.01
CA ALA A 322 38.00 -127.04 85.42
C ALA A 322 37.36 -128.37 85.85
N GLU A 323 36.19 -128.71 85.30
CA GLU A 323 35.50 -129.98 85.57
C GLU A 323 36.19 -131.17 84.88
N GLU A 324 36.68 -131.00 83.64
CA GLU A 324 37.50 -132.00 82.96
C GLU A 324 38.83 -132.25 83.69
N LYS A 325 39.52 -131.20 84.18
CA LYS A 325 40.73 -131.35 84.99
C LYS A 325 40.47 -132.17 86.26
N ARG A 326 39.37 -131.89 86.96
CA ARG A 326 38.96 -132.62 88.16
C ARG A 326 38.73 -134.12 87.86
N ARG A 327 38.08 -134.42 86.73
CA ARG A 327 37.85 -135.81 86.30
C ARG A 327 39.15 -136.56 85.99
N LEU A 328 40.11 -135.89 85.33
CA LEU A 328 41.42 -136.48 85.02
C LEU A 328 42.25 -136.80 86.26
N GLU A 329 42.20 -135.91 87.28
CA GLU A 329 42.88 -136.12 88.56
C GLU A 329 42.29 -137.32 89.34
N GLU A 330 40.97 -137.46 89.33
CA GLU A 330 40.28 -138.60 89.95
C GLU A 330 40.64 -139.93 89.27
N GLU A 331 40.73 -139.95 87.93
CA GLU A 331 41.08 -141.15 87.17
C GLU A 331 42.55 -141.57 87.40
N ASN A 332 43.46 -140.61 87.52
CA ASN A 332 44.86 -140.87 87.83
C ASN A 332 45.04 -141.42 89.26
N ASN A 333 44.29 -140.87 90.22
CA ASN A 333 44.29 -141.36 91.60
C ASN A 333 43.77 -142.81 91.69
N GLN A 334 42.74 -143.16 90.91
CA GLN A 334 42.23 -144.53 90.83
C GLN A 334 43.25 -145.51 90.24
N LYS A 335 43.95 -145.15 89.16
CA LYS A 335 45.03 -145.97 88.58
C LYS A 335 46.15 -146.22 89.59
N THR A 336 46.50 -145.19 90.37
CA THR A 336 47.52 -145.29 91.42
C THR A 336 47.09 -146.23 92.55
N LEU A 337 45.81 -146.17 92.96
CA LEU A 337 45.23 -147.05 93.96
C LEU A 337 45.21 -148.53 93.52
N VAL A 338 44.88 -148.80 92.26
CA VAL A 338 44.91 -150.17 91.69
C VAL A 338 46.32 -150.73 91.69
N ALA A 339 47.33 -149.92 91.31
CA ALA A 339 48.74 -150.32 91.37
C ALA A 339 49.18 -150.67 92.80
N ILE A 340 48.78 -149.86 93.80
CA ILE A 340 49.06 -150.14 95.22
C ILE A 340 48.44 -151.47 95.67
N PHE A 341 47.20 -151.76 95.27
CA PHE A 341 46.55 -153.03 95.60
C PHE A 341 47.22 -154.24 94.95
N GLN A 342 47.71 -154.11 93.71
CA GLN A 342 48.46 -155.18 93.04
C GLN A 342 49.79 -155.48 93.74
N VAL A 343 50.52 -154.44 94.18
CA VAL A 343 51.74 -154.60 94.99
C VAL A 343 51.43 -155.27 96.33
N GLN A 344 50.34 -154.88 97.01
CA GLN A 344 49.91 -155.54 98.25
C GLN A 344 49.51 -157.01 98.02
N ALA A 345 48.84 -157.33 96.93
CA ALA A 345 48.46 -158.71 96.59
C ALA A 345 49.69 -159.56 96.26
N TRP A 346 50.66 -159.01 95.52
CA TRP A 346 51.93 -159.66 95.24
C TRP A 346 52.72 -159.97 96.52
N TRP A 347 52.81 -159.01 97.45
CA TRP A 347 53.46 -159.23 98.74
C TRP A 347 52.69 -160.24 99.62
N ARG A 348 51.35 -160.19 99.63
CA ARG A 348 50.55 -161.20 100.37
C ARG A 348 50.76 -162.62 99.82
N ALA A 349 50.88 -162.79 98.50
CA ALA A 349 51.17 -164.09 97.87
C ALA A 349 52.57 -164.61 98.22
N ILE A 350 53.60 -163.75 98.22
CA ILE A 350 54.96 -164.12 98.63
C ILE A 350 55.02 -164.53 100.11
N MET A 351 54.33 -163.80 101.00
CA MET A 351 54.28 -164.16 102.43
C MET A 351 53.63 -165.53 102.69
N VAL A 352 52.64 -165.93 101.88
CA VAL A 352 52.00 -167.26 101.97
C VAL A 352 52.93 -168.37 101.47
N MET A 353 53.68 -168.15 100.37
CA MET A 353 54.60 -169.16 99.84
C MET A 353 55.83 -169.43 100.73
N GLN A 354 56.25 -168.47 101.56
CA GLN A 354 57.41 -168.63 102.45
C GLN A 354 57.07 -169.03 103.91
N GLY A 355 55.81 -169.32 104.24
CA GLY A 355 55.45 -169.92 105.54
C GLY A 355 55.62 -169.02 106.78
N ILE A 356 55.66 -167.70 106.63
CA ILE A 356 55.90 -166.75 107.73
C ILE A 356 54.56 -166.33 108.38
N LYS A 357 54.29 -166.79 109.62
CA LYS A 357 53.12 -166.36 110.42
C LYS A 357 53.41 -165.03 111.16
N ALA A 358 52.73 -163.94 110.75
CA ALA A 358 52.81 -162.64 111.42
C ALA A 358 51.72 -162.44 112.50
N LYS A 359 52.15 -161.96 113.67
CA LYS A 359 51.41 -161.78 114.92
C LYS A 359 50.64 -160.45 115.01
N SER A 360 49.56 -160.48 115.79
CA SER A 360 48.63 -159.40 116.20
C SER A 360 49.27 -158.11 116.77
N LYS A 361 48.64 -156.95 116.50
CA LYS A 361 48.68 -155.77 117.38
C LYS A 361 47.43 -154.88 117.29
N ARG A 362 47.17 -154.22 118.42
CA ARG A 362 45.93 -153.60 118.96
C ARG A 362 45.48 -152.27 118.32
N ARG A 363 44.17 -151.99 118.50
CA ARG A 363 43.42 -150.73 118.30
C ARG A 363 43.85 -149.57 119.23
N GLY A 364 43.63 -148.33 118.78
CA GLY A 364 43.50 -147.13 119.63
C GLY A 364 43.39 -145.83 118.81
N GLY A 365 42.26 -145.12 118.88
CA GLY A 365 41.93 -143.96 118.05
C GLY A 365 42.35 -142.58 118.61
N LYS A 366 42.11 -141.51 117.82
CA LYS A 366 42.17 -140.11 118.30
C LYS A 366 41.37 -139.11 117.42
N GLN A 367 40.53 -138.34 118.12
CA GLN A 367 40.10 -136.93 117.97
C GLN A 367 39.92 -136.29 116.57
N LYS A 368 38.71 -135.88 116.15
CA LYS A 368 37.92 -134.65 116.49
C LYS A 368 38.50 -133.29 116.00
N LYS A 369 37.95 -132.87 114.85
CA LYS A 369 37.43 -131.54 114.44
C LYS A 369 37.72 -130.30 115.29
N GLY A 370 38.23 -129.27 114.59
CA GLY A 370 37.70 -127.90 114.64
C GLY A 370 38.76 -126.81 114.75
N LYS A 371 38.80 -125.88 113.77
CA LYS A 371 38.61 -124.40 113.90
C LYS A 371 39.47 -123.59 112.91
N LYS A 372 38.87 -122.46 112.48
CA LYS A 372 39.40 -121.25 111.79
C LYS A 372 39.44 -121.35 110.25
N ALA A 373 39.04 -120.34 109.48
CA ALA A 373 38.69 -118.94 109.73
C ALA A 373 37.54 -118.50 108.82
#